data_AF-A0A645FCM7-F1
#
_entry.id   AF-A0A645FCM7-F1
#
_cell.length_a   1.000
_cell.length_b   1.000
_cell.length_c   1.000
_cell.angle_alpha   90.00
_cell.angle_beta   90.00
_cell.angle_gamma   90.00
#
_symmetry.space_group_name_H-M   'P 1'
#
loop_
_entity.id
_entity.type
_entity.pdbx_description
1 polymer ?
#
loop_
_entity_poly.entity_id
_entity_poly.type
_entity_poly.pdbx_seq_one_letter_code
_entity_poly.pdbx_strand_id
1 'polypeptide(L)'
;MHKNVADEQHMIAKDTFGGVSLPMRIHEMLEDAEPESIDLVGLCTDICVISNALLLKAFYPESTITVDAAACAGATPEGHKTALAAMKPCHIDIVNE
;
A
#
# COMPACT_ATOMS: atom_id res chain seq x y z
N MET A 1 23.47 9.94 14.59
CA MET A 1 22.44 9.90 13.53
C MET A 1 22.23 8.46 13.13
N HIS A 2 21.02 7.96 13.33
CA HIS A 2 20.68 6.54 13.22
C HIS A 2 20.82 6.07 11.77
N LYS A 3 21.68 5.07 11.56
CA LYS A 3 21.65 4.22 10.36
C LYS A 3 20.35 3.41 10.47
N ASN A 4 19.50 3.42 9.44
CA ASN A 4 18.16 2.80 9.34
C ASN A 4 16.95 3.76 9.49
N VAL A 5 17.13 5.07 9.32
CA VAL A 5 16.00 5.95 8.95
C VAL A 5 15.81 5.84 7.44
N ALA A 6 14.56 5.84 6.97
CA ALA A 6 14.21 5.77 5.55
C ALA A 6 15.12 6.68 4.71
N ASP A 7 15.70 6.13 3.65
CA ASP A 7 16.54 6.87 2.71
C ASP A 7 15.64 7.82 1.90
N GLU A 8 16.01 9.10 1.84
CA GLU A 8 15.25 10.14 1.13
C GLU A 8 14.92 9.72 -0.31
N GLN A 9 15.78 8.93 -0.96
CA GLN A 9 15.56 8.45 -2.32
C GLN A 9 14.29 7.58 -2.49
N HIS A 10 13.89 6.86 -1.44
CA HIS A 10 12.71 5.98 -1.42
C HIS A 10 11.51 6.60 -0.69
N MET A 11 11.63 7.85 -0.25
CA MET A 11 10.54 8.58 0.39
C MET A 11 9.69 9.30 -0.64
N ILE A 12 8.37 9.23 -0.44
CA ILE A 12 7.40 9.99 -1.22
C ILE A 12 6.61 10.87 -0.26
N ALA A 13 6.73 12.18 -0.42
CA ALA A 13 5.83 13.13 0.22
C ALA A 13 4.45 13.04 -0.46
N LYS A 14 3.43 12.69 0.32
CA LYS A 14 2.05 12.58 -0.17
C LYS A 14 1.29 13.86 0.15
N ASP A 15 0.63 14.40 -0.85
CA ASP A 15 -0.36 15.49 -0.75
C ASP A 15 -1.80 14.96 -0.65
N THR A 16 -1.98 13.64 -0.80
CA THR A 16 -3.27 12.93 -0.93
C THR A 16 -3.24 11.58 -0.21
N PHE A 17 -4.42 10.98 0.05
CA PHE A 17 -4.51 9.71 0.79
C PHE A 17 -3.88 8.53 0.06
N GLY A 18 -4.05 8.42 -1.27
CA GLY A 18 -3.30 7.51 -2.14
C GLY A 18 -2.12 8.27 -2.76
N GLY A 19 -0.91 7.71 -2.77
CA GLY A 19 0.26 8.41 -3.29
C GLY A 19 0.21 8.43 -4.81
N VAL A 20 -0.25 9.51 -5.42
CA VAL A 20 -0.47 9.58 -6.88
C VAL A 20 0.79 9.26 -7.67
N SER A 21 1.96 9.68 -7.19
CA SER A 21 3.25 9.38 -7.80
C SER A 21 3.80 7.99 -7.47
N LEU A 22 3.23 7.25 -6.51
CA LEU A 22 3.77 5.97 -6.04
C LEU A 22 3.91 4.94 -7.16
N PRO A 23 2.91 4.69 -8.04
CA PRO A 23 3.11 3.75 -9.14
C PRO A 23 4.21 4.19 -10.11
N MET A 24 4.27 5.48 -10.46
CA MET A 24 5.34 6.01 -11.33
C MET A 24 6.73 5.79 -10.73
N ARG A 25 6.88 6.01 -9.43
CA ARG A 25 8.15 5.81 -8.73
C ARG A 25 8.54 4.34 -8.68
N ILE A 26 7.58 3.42 -8.49
CA ILE A 26 7.84 1.97 -8.56
C ILE A 26 8.29 1.58 -9.97
N HIS A 27 7.63 2.08 -11.01
CA HIS A 27 8.00 1.80 -12.41
C HIS A 27 9.41 2.31 -12.74
N GLU A 28 9.76 3.53 -12.33
CA GLU A 28 11.11 4.09 -12.47
C GLU A 28 12.16 3.25 -11.73
N MET A 29 11.85 2.81 -10.50
CA MET A 29 12.75 1.99 -9.69
C MET A 29 13.00 0.60 -10.29
N LEU A 30 12.06 0.09 -11.10
CA LEU A 30 12.12 -1.22 -11.74
C LEU A 30 12.51 -1.15 -13.22
N GLU A 31 13.02 0.00 -13.70
CA GLU A 31 13.43 0.19 -15.10
C GLU A 31 12.31 -0.18 -16.09
N ASP A 32 11.12 0.40 -15.87
CA ASP A 32 9.90 0.18 -16.66
C ASP A 32 9.31 -1.24 -16.60
N ALA A 33 9.77 -2.09 -15.68
CA ALA A 33 9.12 -3.36 -15.37
C ALA A 33 7.93 -3.19 -14.40
N GLU A 34 7.01 -4.14 -14.44
CA GLU A 34 5.95 -4.27 -13.43
C GLU A 34 6.46 -5.05 -12.21
N PRO A 35 6.06 -4.69 -10.98
CA PRO A 35 6.42 -5.45 -9.80
C PRO A 35 5.72 -6.82 -9.82
N GLU A 36 6.42 -7.90 -9.48
CA GLU A 36 5.77 -9.21 -9.30
C GLU A 36 4.83 -9.19 -8.09
N SER A 37 5.27 -8.56 -7.00
CA SER A 37 4.52 -8.46 -5.74
C SER A 37 4.76 -7.13 -5.03
N ILE A 38 3.75 -6.65 -4.31
CA ILE A 38 3.83 -5.47 -3.43
C ILE A 38 3.18 -5.81 -2.08
N ASP A 39 3.95 -5.71 -1.00
CA ASP A 39 3.44 -5.84 0.36
C ASP A 39 3.22 -4.45 0.98
N LEU A 40 2.03 -4.23 1.54
CA LEU A 40 1.59 -2.96 2.10
C LEU A 40 1.33 -3.09 3.59
N VAL A 41 1.91 -2.15 4.35
CA VAL A 41 1.69 -1.97 5.78
C VAL A 41 1.58 -0.48 6.10
N GLY A 42 0.98 -0.14 7.24
CA GLY A 42 0.97 1.25 7.74
C GLY A 42 -0.37 1.73 8.27
N LEU A 43 -0.50 3.05 8.37
CA LEU A 43 -1.61 3.73 9.02
C LEU A 43 -2.15 4.89 8.16
N CYS A 44 -3.47 5.13 8.09
CA CYS A 44 -4.59 4.33 8.63
C CYS A 44 -5.10 3.32 7.58
N THR A 45 -5.55 2.13 8.00
CA THR A 45 -6.05 1.08 7.10
C THR A 45 -7.20 1.54 6.22
N ASP A 46 -8.13 2.26 6.82
CA ASP A 46 -9.38 2.79 6.25
C ASP A 46 -9.22 4.12 5.52
N ILE A 47 -7.97 4.60 5.36
CA ILE A 47 -7.67 5.83 4.63
C ILE A 47 -6.52 5.58 3.67
N CYS A 48 -5.28 5.59 4.16
CA CYS A 48 -4.08 5.61 3.31
C CYS A 48 -3.73 4.23 2.77
N VAL A 49 -3.88 3.18 3.58
CA VAL A 49 -3.55 1.80 3.14
C VAL A 49 -4.51 1.36 2.05
N ILE A 50 -5.82 1.42 2.29
CA ILE A 50 -6.82 1.08 1.27
C ILE A 50 -6.69 1.94 0.01
N SER A 51 -6.45 3.24 0.14
CA SER A 51 -6.27 4.11 -1.02
C SER A 51 -5.04 3.72 -1.85
N ASN A 52 -3.90 3.44 -1.21
CA ASN A 52 -2.70 3.01 -1.90
C ASN A 52 -2.88 1.61 -2.51
N ALA A 53 -3.49 0.66 -1.79
CA ALA A 53 -3.68 -0.71 -2.27
C ALA A 53 -4.56 -0.74 -3.52
N LEU A 54 -5.68 -0.01 -3.52
CA LEU A 54 -6.56 0.09 -4.68
C LEU A 54 -5.90 0.85 -5.84
N LEU A 55 -5.15 1.92 -5.55
CA LEU A 55 -4.39 2.66 -6.57
C LEU A 55 -3.35 1.77 -7.26
N LEU A 56 -2.56 1.05 -6.46
CA LEU A 56 -1.54 0.15 -6.98
C LEU A 56 -2.15 -1.01 -7.74
N LYS A 57 -3.27 -1.58 -7.26
CA LYS A 57 -3.95 -2.68 -7.97
C LYS A 57 -4.58 -2.22 -9.28
N ALA A 58 -5.08 -0.99 -9.34
CA ALA A 58 -5.57 -0.40 -10.58
C ALA A 58 -4.43 -0.14 -11.58
N PHE A 59 -3.25 0.22 -11.09
CA PHE A 59 -2.08 0.49 -11.93
C PHE A 59 -1.37 -0.78 -12.39
N TYR A 60 -1.31 -1.79 -11.52
CA TYR A 60 -0.67 -3.07 -11.74
C TYR A 60 -1.68 -4.22 -11.54
N PRO A 61 -2.57 -4.45 -12.52
CA PRO A 61 -3.66 -5.41 -12.37
C PRO A 61 -3.18 -6.84 -12.14
N GLU A 62 -2.03 -7.22 -12.69
CA GLU A 62 -1.48 -8.58 -12.59
C GLU A 62 -0.54 -8.79 -11.39
N SER A 63 -0.05 -7.72 -10.77
CA SER A 63 0.78 -7.82 -9.57
C SER A 63 0.01 -8.39 -8.39
N THR A 64 0.68 -9.24 -7.60
CA THR A 64 0.18 -9.66 -6.29
C THR A 64 0.30 -8.50 -5.31
N ILE A 65 -0.81 -8.06 -4.73
CA ILE A 65 -0.79 -7.04 -3.69
C ILE A 65 -1.30 -7.63 -2.39
N THR A 66 -0.45 -7.57 -1.37
CA THR A 66 -0.74 -8.09 -0.04
C THR A 66 -0.83 -6.94 0.96
N VAL A 67 -1.78 -7.02 1.89
CA VAL A 67 -1.84 -6.16 3.07
C VAL A 67 -1.71 -7.04 4.32
N ASP A 68 -0.70 -6.76 5.14
CA ASP A 68 -0.58 -7.38 6.46
C ASP A 68 -1.44 -6.61 7.47
N ALA A 69 -2.53 -7.25 7.90
CA ALA A 69 -3.50 -6.66 8.81
C ALA A 69 -2.92 -6.41 10.22
N ALA A 70 -2.04 -7.31 10.72
CA ALA A 70 -1.39 -7.15 12.02
C ALA A 70 -0.39 -5.98 12.03
N ALA A 71 0.14 -5.59 10.87
CA ALA A 71 0.99 -4.42 10.68
C ALA A 71 0.22 -3.14 10.27
N CYS A 72 -1.11 -3.16 10.40
CA CYS A 72 -2.00 -2.07 10.03
C CYS A 72 -2.97 -1.73 11.18
N ALA A 73 -3.47 -0.50 11.22
CA ALA A 73 -4.59 -0.12 12.08
C ALA A 73 -5.43 0.97 11.42
N GLY A 74 -6.76 0.86 11.54
CA GLY A 74 -7.72 1.87 11.09
C GLY A 74 -7.96 2.94 12.16
N ALA A 75 -8.73 3.97 11.82
CA ALA A 75 -9.13 4.99 12.80
C ALA A 75 -9.99 4.41 13.94
N THR A 76 -10.75 3.34 13.64
CA THR A 76 -11.42 2.48 14.63
C THR A 76 -11.23 1.00 14.28
N PRO A 77 -11.45 0.07 15.22
CA PRO A 77 -11.44 -1.37 14.92
C PRO A 77 -12.43 -1.76 13.82
N GLU A 78 -13.61 -1.13 13.78
CA GLU A 78 -14.62 -1.37 12.75
C GLU A 78 -14.18 -0.80 11.39
N GLY A 79 -13.56 0.38 11.37
CA GLY A 79 -13.00 0.98 10.17
C GLY A 79 -11.90 0.11 9.56
N HIS A 80 -10.98 -0.37 10.40
CA HIS A 80 -9.95 -1.34 10.01
C HIS A 80 -10.56 -2.57 9.32
N LYS A 81 -11.51 -3.25 9.98
CA LYS A 81 -12.17 -4.46 9.42
C LYS A 81 -12.93 -4.18 8.12
N THR A 82 -13.62 -3.04 8.06
CA THR A 82 -14.36 -2.64 6.85
C THR A 82 -13.43 -2.44 5.67
N ALA A 83 -12.29 -1.78 5.89
CA ALA A 83 -11.30 -1.54 4.86
C ALA A 83 -10.64 -2.84 4.36
N LEU A 84 -10.24 -3.73 5.27
CA LEU A 84 -9.71 -5.05 4.90
C LEU A 84 -10.73 -5.85 4.08
N ALA A 85 -12.00 -5.86 4.49
CA ALA A 85 -13.07 -6.55 3.78
C ALA A 85 -13.31 -5.96 2.37
N ALA A 86 -13.20 -4.63 2.22
CA ALA A 86 -13.37 -3.95 0.95
C ALA A 86 -12.24 -4.22 -0.05
N MET A 87 -11.03 -4.51 0.42
CA MET A 87 -9.87 -4.83 -0.43
C MET A 87 -9.92 -6.25 -1.01
N LYS A 88 -10.43 -7.23 -0.26
CA LYS A 88 -10.55 -8.64 -0.69
C LYS A 88 -11.18 -8.85 -2.08
N PRO A 89 -12.36 -8.28 -2.40
CA PRO A 89 -12.97 -8.46 -3.73
C PRO A 89 -12.17 -7.81 -4.87
N CYS A 90 -11.23 -6.91 -4.56
CA CYS A 90 -10.34 -6.30 -5.54
C CYS A 90 -9.06 -7.13 -5.82
N HIS A 91 -9.05 -8.41 -5.42
CA HIS A 91 -7.90 -9.31 -5.56
C HIS A 91 -6.65 -8.78 -4.84
N ILE A 92 -6.86 -8.20 -3.66
CA ILE A 92 -5.80 -7.83 -2.72
C ILE A 92 -5.82 -8.86 -1.59
N ASP A 93 -4.68 -9.51 -1.37
CA ASP A 93 -4.51 -10.54 -0.35
C ASP A 93 -4.40 -9.89 1.03
N ILE A 94 -5.20 -10.38 1.97
CA ILE A 94 -5.15 -9.93 3.38
C ILE A 94 -4.57 -11.06 4.22
N VAL A 95 -3.46 -10.79 4.91
CA VAL A 95 -2.79 -11.76 5.79
C VAL A 95 -2.76 -11.26 7.24
N ASN A 96 -2.62 -12.19 8.19
CA ASN A 96 -2.47 -11.89 9.61
C ASN A 96 -3.60 -11.04 10.24
N GLU A 97 -4.86 -11.32 9.90
CA GLU A 97 -6.07 -10.64 10.44
C GLU A 97 -6.40 -11.02 11.89
#